data_AF-A0A2R4FRA4-F1
#
_entry.id   AF-A0A2R4FRA4-F1
#
_cell.length_a   1.000
_cell.length_b   1.000
_cell.length_c   1.000
_cell.angle_alpha   90.00
_cell.angle_beta   90.00
_cell.angle_gamma   90.00
#
_symmetry.space_group_name_H-M   'P 1'
#
loop_
_entity.id
_entity.type
_entity.pdbx_description
1 polymer ?
#
loop_
_entity_poly.entity_id
_entity_poly.type
_entity_poly.pdbx_seq_one_letter_code
_entity_poly.pdbx_strand_id
1 'polypeptide(L)'
;MPARADTVPHPRIARAYRNLLLDSGFHDVEVEVHTLVFTDAAMRPMLAGHADAARQTGAVSAEQAKAWIAEQTRRAATARLLVALPIFVAAATADATNRRSFR
;
A
#
# COMPACT_ATOMS: atom_id res chain seq x y z
N MET A 1 -0.02 -2.08 13.10
CA MET A 1 -0.75 -2.69 11.97
C MET A 1 0.22 -3.09 10.84
N PRO A 2 1.09 -4.12 11.02
CA PRO A 2 1.78 -4.78 9.91
C PRO A 2 1.03 -6.02 9.38
N ALA A 3 0.02 -6.54 10.08
CA ALA A 3 -0.60 -7.84 9.77
C ALA A 3 -0.99 -8.06 8.30
N ARG A 4 -1.64 -7.08 7.64
CA ARG A 4 -1.92 -7.22 6.19
C ARG A 4 -0.64 -7.12 5.35
N ALA A 5 0.28 -6.23 5.70
CA ALA A 5 1.57 -6.12 5.01
C ALA A 5 2.37 -7.43 5.10
N ASP A 6 2.33 -8.13 6.22
CA ASP A 6 3.07 -9.39 6.43
C ASP A 6 2.55 -10.54 5.56
N THR A 7 1.35 -10.40 4.98
CA THR A 7 0.78 -11.38 4.03
C THR A 7 1.10 -11.07 2.57
N VAL A 8 1.88 -10.02 2.28
CA VAL A 8 2.29 -9.63 0.93
C VAL A 8 3.82 -9.75 0.82
N PRO A 9 4.37 -10.41 -0.21
CA PRO A 9 5.80 -10.41 -0.46
C PRO A 9 6.34 -8.98 -0.59
N HIS A 10 7.40 -8.66 0.15
CA HIS A 10 8.08 -7.36 0.13
C HIS A 10 7.10 -6.16 0.23
N PRO A 11 6.33 -6.01 1.32
CA PRO A 11 5.22 -5.06 1.40
C PRO A 11 5.64 -3.58 1.40
N ARG A 12 6.95 -3.32 1.41
CA ARG A 12 7.56 -1.99 1.38
C ARG A 12 8.46 -1.82 0.16
N ILE A 13 8.36 -2.69 -0.85
CA ILE A 13 9.23 -2.73 -2.04
C ILE A 13 9.26 -1.41 -2.79
N ALA A 14 8.15 -0.67 -2.79
CA ALA A 14 8.07 0.66 -3.39
C ALA A 14 9.18 1.61 -2.92
N ARG A 15 9.60 1.52 -1.65
CA ARG A 15 10.70 2.34 -1.09
C ARG A 15 12.07 1.96 -1.63
N ALA A 16 12.19 0.77 -2.21
CA ALA A 16 13.41 0.25 -2.80
C ALA A 16 13.44 0.42 -4.33
N TYR A 17 12.35 0.85 -4.99
CA TYR A 17 12.29 0.97 -6.46
C TYR A 17 13.49 1.70 -7.05
N ARG A 18 13.88 2.84 -6.46
CA ARG A 18 15.04 3.59 -6.94
C ARG A 18 16.31 2.75 -6.95
N ASN A 19 16.61 2.10 -5.82
CA ASN A 19 17.84 1.31 -5.69
C ASN A 19 17.79 0.08 -6.59
N LEU A 20 16.64 -0.60 -6.68
CA LEU A 20 16.47 -1.76 -7.57
C LEU A 20 16.70 -1.40 -9.04
N LEU A 21 16.27 -0.22 -9.48
CA LEU A 21 16.52 0.27 -10.84
C LEU A 21 18.02 0.56 -11.06
N LEU A 22 18.67 1.25 -10.12
CA LEU A 22 20.11 1.52 -10.19
C LEU A 22 20.96 0.25 -10.16
N ASP A 23 20.64 -0.67 -9.24
CA ASP A 23 21.33 -1.95 -9.08
C ASP A 23 21.16 -2.83 -10.34
N SER A 24 20.10 -2.60 -11.12
CA SER A 24 19.85 -3.27 -12.41
C SER A 24 20.45 -2.52 -13.61
N GLY A 25 21.27 -1.49 -13.38
CA GLY A 25 21.97 -0.74 -14.42
C GLY A 25 21.12 0.30 -15.16
N PHE A 26 19.92 0.65 -14.67
CA PHE A 26 19.19 1.81 -15.16
C PHE A 26 19.81 3.09 -14.58
N HIS A 27 19.62 4.21 -15.27
CA HIS A 27 20.07 5.54 -14.84
C HIS A 27 18.95 6.57 -14.94
N ASP A 28 19.22 7.81 -14.51
CA ASP A 28 18.24 8.91 -14.47
C ASP A 28 16.92 8.51 -13.80
N VAL A 29 17.02 7.90 -12.62
CA VAL A 29 15.86 7.39 -11.90
C VAL A 29 15.10 8.53 -11.23
N GLU A 30 13.84 8.70 -11.63
CA GLU A 30 12.88 9.61 -11.01
C GLU A 30 11.84 8.81 -10.23
N VAL A 31 11.45 9.33 -9.07
CA VAL A 31 10.38 8.73 -8.24
C VAL A 31 9.39 9.81 -7.84
N GLU A 32 8.13 9.57 -8.17
CA GLU A 32 7.00 10.39 -7.75
C GLU A 32 6.14 9.65 -6.74
N VAL A 33 5.49 10.42 -5.87
CA VAL A 33 4.50 9.90 -4.92
C VAL A 33 3.19 10.64 -5.12
N HIS A 34 2.19 9.91 -5.61
CA HIS A 34 0.82 10.41 -5.64
C HIS A 34 0.06 9.89 -4.44
N THR A 35 -0.51 10.79 -3.63
CA THR A 35 -1.30 10.37 -2.47
C THR A 35 -2.77 10.54 -2.78
N LEU A 36 -3.49 9.41 -2.82
CA LEU A 36 -4.94 9.41 -2.86
C LEU A 36 -5.47 9.56 -1.44
N VAL A 37 -6.42 10.48 -1.24
CA VAL A 37 -7.07 10.71 0.05
C VAL A 37 -8.55 10.41 -0.07
N PHE A 38 -9.03 9.50 0.78
CA PHE A 38 -10.44 9.12 0.85
C PHE A 38 -11.00 9.47 2.21
N THR A 39 -12.14 10.16 2.21
CA THR A 39 -12.88 10.53 3.42
C THR A 39 -14.27 9.90 3.51
N ASP A 40 -14.65 9.14 2.48
CA ASP A 40 -15.96 8.53 2.31
C ASP A 40 -15.92 7.00 2.48
N ALA A 41 -16.98 6.32 2.10
CA ALA A 41 -17.13 4.88 2.25
C ALA A 41 -16.35 4.04 1.21
N ALA A 42 -15.70 4.64 0.21
CA ALA A 42 -15.09 3.91 -0.91
C ALA A 42 -14.05 2.87 -0.46
N MET A 43 -13.31 3.17 0.62
CA MET A 43 -12.23 2.31 1.12
C MET A 43 -12.69 1.29 2.17
N ARG A 44 -14.00 1.17 2.46
CA ARG A 44 -14.52 0.23 3.47
C ARG A 44 -14.12 -1.23 3.22
N PRO A 45 -14.19 -1.79 1.98
CA PRO A 45 -13.77 -3.17 1.73
C PRO A 45 -12.29 -3.41 2.07
N MET A 46 -11.42 -2.45 1.75
CA MET A 46 -9.99 -2.53 2.07
C MET A 46 -9.77 -2.55 3.59
N LEU A 47 -10.44 -1.65 4.32
CA LEU A 47 -10.35 -1.59 5.78
C LEU A 47 -10.85 -2.88 6.45
N ALA A 48 -11.95 -3.46 5.95
CA ALA A 48 -12.43 -4.76 6.43
C ALA A 48 -11.37 -5.86 6.26
N GLY A 49 -10.75 -5.94 5.07
CA GLY A 49 -9.65 -6.88 4.83
C GLY A 49 -8.43 -6.68 5.74
N HIS A 50 -8.13 -5.44 6.15
CA HIS A 50 -7.06 -5.17 7.12
C HIS A 50 -7.40 -5.66 8.53
N ALA A 51 -8.64 -5.45 8.98
CA ALA A 51 -9.11 -5.95 10.27
C ALA A 51 -9.14 -7.49 10.30
N ASP A 52 -9.55 -8.13 9.21
CA ASP A 52 -9.53 -9.59 9.09
C ASP A 52 -8.12 -10.15 9.14
N ALA A 53 -7.16 -9.55 8.42
CA ALA A 53 -5.76 -9.98 8.49
C ALA A 53 -5.18 -9.80 9.92
N ALA A 54 -5.52 -8.71 10.60
CA ALA A 54 -5.12 -8.49 11.99
C ALA A 54 -5.74 -9.53 12.94
N ARG A 55 -6.99 -9.95 12.69
CA ARG A 55 -7.64 -11.01 13.46
C ARG A 55 -7.00 -12.38 13.20
N GLN A 56 -6.73 -12.72 11.95
CA GLN A 56 -6.13 -14.00 11.55
C GLN A 56 -4.71 -14.20 12.13
N THR A 57 -3.96 -13.10 12.29
CA THR A 57 -2.64 -13.11 12.92
C THR A 57 -2.70 -13.09 14.45
N GLY A 58 -3.90 -13.03 15.05
CA GLY A 58 -4.09 -12.93 16.49
C GLY A 58 -3.75 -11.56 17.09
N ALA A 59 -3.43 -10.56 16.25
CA ALA A 59 -3.07 -9.22 16.70
C ALA A 59 -4.27 -8.47 17.33
N VAL A 60 -5.50 -8.85 16.98
CA VAL A 60 -6.74 -8.36 17.59
C VAL A 60 -7.75 -9.51 17.73
N SER A 61 -8.64 -9.40 18.72
CA SER A 61 -9.78 -10.30 18.86
C SER A 61 -10.87 -10.04 17.81
N ALA A 62 -11.80 -10.98 17.66
CA ALA A 62 -12.96 -10.81 16.79
C ALA A 62 -13.81 -9.60 17.19
N GLU A 63 -14.03 -9.38 18.49
CA GLU A 63 -14.80 -8.24 19.00
C GLU A 63 -14.07 -6.91 18.76
N GLN A 64 -12.74 -6.87 18.92
CA GLN A 64 -11.94 -5.69 18.60
C GLN A 64 -12.00 -5.35 17.11
N ALA A 65 -11.89 -6.35 16.23
CA ALA A 65 -12.00 -6.16 14.78
C ALA A 65 -13.40 -5.62 14.40
N LYS A 66 -14.46 -6.22 14.94
CA LYS A 66 -15.85 -5.79 14.71
C LYS A 66 -16.11 -4.37 15.20
N ALA A 67 -15.68 -4.04 16.42
CA ALA A 67 -15.82 -2.70 16.99
C ALA A 67 -15.08 -1.65 16.15
N TRP A 68 -13.87 -1.98 15.69
CA TRP A 68 -13.08 -1.07 14.86
C TRP A 68 -13.72 -0.83 13.47
N ILE A 69 -14.24 -1.87 12.80
CA ILE A 69 -14.95 -1.73 11.52
C ILE A 69 -16.22 -0.89 11.68
N ALA A 70 -16.98 -1.10 12.76
CA ALA A 70 -18.17 -0.32 13.07
C ALA A 70 -17.81 1.18 13.25
N GLU A 71 -16.71 1.45 13.95
CA GLU A 71 -16.19 2.81 14.10
C GLU A 71 -15.77 3.43 12.77
N GLN A 72 -15.05 2.71 11.90
CA GLN A 72 -14.68 3.24 10.57
C GLN A 72 -15.91 3.49 9.69
N THR A 73 -16.93 2.63 9.79
CA THR A 73 -18.21 2.82 9.09
C THR A 73 -18.90 4.11 9.55
N ARG A 74 -18.95 4.36 10.86
CA ARG A 74 -19.52 5.59 11.42
C ARG A 74 -18.74 6.85 11.01
N ARG A 75 -17.40 6.74 10.94
CA ARG A 75 -16.55 7.82 10.42
C ARG A 75 -16.82 8.13 8.96
N ALA A 76 -16.95 7.11 8.11
CA ALA A 76 -17.29 7.30 6.70
C ALA A 76 -18.66 7.99 6.54
N ALA A 77 -19.66 7.56 7.32
CA ALA A 77 -21.01 8.15 7.29
C ALA A 77 -21.07 9.61 7.78
N THR A 78 -20.06 10.08 8.50
CA THR A 78 -20.01 11.45 9.05
C THR A 78 -18.89 12.30 8.44
N ALA A 79 -18.34 11.88 7.28
CA ALA A 79 -17.22 12.54 6.60
C ALA A 79 -15.98 12.74 7.48
N ARG A 80 -15.77 11.83 8.45
CA ARG A 80 -14.64 11.81 9.39
C ARG A 80 -13.71 10.63 9.17
N LEU A 81 -13.94 9.81 8.15
CA LEU A 81 -12.95 8.82 7.76
C LEU A 81 -11.77 9.55 7.12
N LEU A 82 -10.57 9.00 7.31
CA LEU A 82 -9.39 9.42 6.56
C LEU A 82 -8.58 8.18 6.21
N VAL A 83 -8.43 7.94 4.91
CA VAL A 83 -7.51 6.95 4.36
C VAL A 83 -6.60 7.68 3.40
N ALA A 84 -5.31 7.73 3.72
CA ALA A 84 -4.26 8.19 2.82
C ALA A 84 -3.57 6.97 2.21
N LEU A 85 -3.59 6.86 0.88
CA LEU A 85 -2.95 5.79 0.12
C LEU A 85 -1.85 6.39 -0.77
N PRO A 86 -0.57 6.32 -0.34
CA PRO A 86 0.54 6.71 -1.19
C PRO A 86 0.79 5.68 -2.28
N ILE A 87 0.85 6.14 -3.53
CA ILE A 87 1.23 5.38 -4.72
C ILE A 87 2.58 5.91 -5.18
N PHE A 88 3.59 5.04 -5.18
CA PHE A 88 4.92 5.36 -5.68
C PHE A 88 5.01 4.96 -7.15
N VAL A 89 5.46 5.88 -7.99
CA VAL A 89 5.77 5.65 -9.39
C VAL A 89 7.25 5.91 -9.59
N ALA A 90 7.96 4.99 -10.21
CA ALA A 90 9.37 5.14 -10.53
C ALA A 90 9.59 4.96 -12.03
N ALA A 91 10.37 5.86 -12.63
CA ALA A 91 10.77 5.81 -14.03
C ALA A 91 12.29 5.90 -14.12
N ALA A 92 12.87 5.29 -15.15
CA ALA A 92 14.31 5.29 -15.37
C ALA A 92 14.64 5.05 -16.85
N THR A 93 15.85 5.44 -17.23
CA THR A 93 16.37 5.25 -18.59
C THR A 93 17.20 3.97 -18.65
N ALA A 94 17.01 3.21 -19.74
CA ALA A 94 17.75 2.00 -20.04
C ALA A 94 18.74 2.25 -21.17
N ASP A 95 19.98 1.81 -20.99
CA ASP A 95 20.95 1.77 -22.08
C ASP A 95 20.54 0.76 -23.17
N ALA A 96 21.05 0.96 -24.40
CA ALA A 96 20.77 0.10 -25.55
C ALA A 96 21.09 -1.41 -25.28
N THR A 97 22.04 -1.69 -24.40
CA THR A 97 22.43 -3.03 -23.96
C THR A 97 21.36 -3.68 -23.07
N ASN A 98 20.65 -2.89 -22.26
CA ASN A 98 19.65 -3.36 -21.29
C ASN A 98 18.27 -3.66 -21.94
N ARG A 99 17.98 -3.01 -23.07
CA ARG A 99 16.74 -3.25 -23.85
C ARG A 99 16.59 -4.68 -24.41
N ARG A 100 17.70 -5.43 -24.54
CA ARG A 100 17.67 -6.82 -25.03
C ARG A 100 17.25 -7.83 -23.96
N SER A 101 17.34 -7.47 -22.69
CA SER A 101 17.07 -8.35 -21.53
C SER A 101 15.58 -8.46 -21.18
N PHE A 102 14.74 -7.55 -21.70
CA PHE A 102 13.31 -7.42 -21.36
C PHE A 102 12.36 -7.72 -22.54
N ARG A 103 12.88 -8.23 -23.67
CA ARG A 103 12.07 -8.65 -24.83
C ARG A 103 11.83 -10.15 -24.84
#